data_AF-A0A915J4A3-F1
#
_entry.id   AF-A0A915J4A3-F1
#
_cell.length_a   1.000
_cell.length_b   1.000
_cell.length_c   1.000
_cell.angle_alpha   90.00
_cell.angle_beta   90.00
_cell.angle_gamma   90.00
#
_symmetry.space_group_name_H-M   'P 1'
#
loop_
_entity.id
_entity.type
_entity.pdbx_description
1 polymer ?
#
loop_
_entity_poly.entity_id
_entity_poly.type
_entity_poly.pdbx_seq_one_letter_code
_entity_poly.pdbx_strand_id
1 'polypeptide(L)'
;MGLNPAQIRTVKGYAGYAIFNHSSSSPPSNNNVEERGNIDHQVDIQYTDTRLIGNGSFGVVYRAKLVQTGETVAIKKVLQDRRFK
;
A
#
# COMPACT_ATOMS: atom_id res chain seq x y z
N MET A 1 -16.41 6.03 -17.69
CA MET A 1 -16.68 6.63 -16.36
C MET A 1 -15.35 7.05 -15.77
N GLY A 2 -15.05 8.35 -15.76
CA GLY A 2 -13.79 8.86 -15.18
C GLY A 2 -13.82 8.79 -13.66
N LEU A 3 -12.66 8.56 -13.04
CA LEU A 3 -12.53 8.65 -11.59
C LEU A 3 -12.83 10.09 -11.14
N ASN A 4 -13.61 10.25 -10.06
CA ASN A 4 -13.87 11.58 -9.50
C ASN A 4 -12.60 12.09 -8.79
N PRO A 5 -12.01 13.23 -9.19
CA PRO A 5 -10.78 13.74 -8.58
C PRO A 5 -10.95 14.01 -7.07
N ALA A 6 -12.15 14.29 -6.57
CA ALA A 6 -12.42 14.46 -5.15
C ALA A 6 -12.26 13.16 -4.33
N GLN A 7 -12.25 12.00 -4.99
CA GLN A 7 -12.10 10.69 -4.35
C GLN A 7 -10.67 10.13 -4.46
N ILE A 8 -9.77 10.83 -5.15
CA ILE A 8 -8.36 10.42 -5.26
C ILE A 8 -7.61 10.95 -4.05
N ARG A 9 -6.90 10.05 -3.36
CA ARG A 9 -6.02 10.36 -2.24
C ARG A 9 -4.58 10.12 -2.67
N THR A 10 -3.70 11.05 -2.33
CA THR A 10 -2.26 10.95 -2.58
C THR A 10 -1.51 10.76 -1.27
N VAL A 11 -0.58 9.81 -1.22
CA VAL A 11 0.34 9.62 -0.08
C VAL A 11 1.76 9.44 -0.58
N LYS A 12 2.74 9.81 0.25
CA LYS A 12 4.14 9.42 0.04
C LYS A 12 4.28 7.95 0.41
N GLY A 13 4.62 7.12 -0.56
CA GLY A 13 5.00 5.72 -0.35
C GLY A 13 6.42 5.49 -0.84
N TYR A 14 6.92 4.27 -0.68
CA TYR A 14 8.26 3.89 -1.10
C TYR A 14 8.20 2.97 -2.33
N ALA A 15 9.17 3.08 -3.22
CA ALA A 15 9.34 2.15 -4.33
C ALA A 15 9.62 0.75 -3.76
N GLY A 16 8.64 -0.16 -3.82
CA GLY A 16 8.72 -1.49 -3.21
C GLY A 16 7.62 -1.86 -2.21
N TYR A 17 6.48 -1.16 -2.21
CA TYR A 17 5.32 -1.57 -1.43
C TYR A 17 4.85 -2.99 -1.85
N ALA A 18 4.60 -3.86 -0.85
CA ALA A 18 4.15 -5.22 -1.11
C ALA A 18 2.65 -5.24 -1.47
N ILE A 19 2.31 -5.81 -2.62
CA ILE A 19 0.94 -6.15 -3.00
C ILE A 19 0.69 -7.62 -2.66
N PHE A 20 -0.14 -7.89 -1.66
CA PHE A 20 -0.53 -9.26 -1.29
C PHE A 20 -1.80 -9.65 -2.08
N ASN A 21 -1.65 -10.44 -3.14
CA ASN A 21 -2.79 -11.04 -3.83
C ASN A 21 -3.32 -12.24 -3.03
N HIS A 22 -4.62 -12.22 -2.70
CA HIS A 22 -5.27 -13.27 -1.90
C HIS A 22 -5.57 -14.58 -2.65
N SER A 23 -5.16 -14.71 -3.91
CA SER A 23 -5.28 -15.93 -4.70
C SER A 23 -3.89 -16.49 -5.02
N SER A 24 -3.42 -17.38 -4.15
CA SER A 24 -2.36 -18.39 -4.41
C SER A 24 -1.08 -17.93 -5.11
N SER A 25 -0.03 -17.64 -4.32
CA SER A 25 1.25 -18.38 -4.35
C SER A 25 2.23 -17.69 -3.41
N SER A 26 2.99 -18.51 -2.68
CA SER A 26 4.17 -18.18 -1.88
C SER A 26 4.99 -17.00 -2.44
N PRO A 27 5.70 -16.23 -1.59
CA PRO A 27 6.69 -15.27 -2.08
C PRO A 27 7.61 -15.99 -3.08
N PRO A 28 7.96 -15.39 -4.23
CA PRO A 28 8.87 -16.02 -5.16
C PRO A 28 10.19 -16.30 -4.43
N SER A 29 10.45 -17.57 -4.14
CA SER A 29 11.77 -18.04 -3.72
C SER A 29 12.63 -18.06 -4.97
N ASN A 30 13.22 -16.92 -5.30
CA ASN A 30 14.29 -16.86 -6.29
C ASN A 30 15.53 -16.30 -5.61
N ASN A 31 16.58 -17.12 -5.54
CA ASN A 31 17.84 -16.83 -4.84
C ASN A 31 18.72 -15.78 -5.56
N ASN A 32 18.13 -14.90 -6.36
CA ASN A 32 18.84 -13.79 -6.99
C ASN A 32 18.61 -12.51 -6.17
N VAL A 33 19.60 -12.18 -5.36
CA VAL A 33 19.65 -11.00 -4.49
C VAL A 33 19.96 -9.76 -5.33
N GLU A 34 19.15 -9.38 -6.31
CA GLU A 34 19.54 -8.29 -7.21
C GLU A 34 18.36 -7.63 -7.96
N GLU A 35 17.40 -7.09 -7.20
CA GLU A 35 16.70 -5.85 -7.59
C GLU A 35 15.98 -5.27 -6.36
N ARG A 36 16.74 -5.00 -5.29
CA ARG A 36 16.27 -4.08 -4.25
C ARG A 36 16.30 -2.68 -4.85
N GLY A 37 15.35 -2.38 -5.76
CA GLY A 37 15.09 -1.02 -6.21
C GLY A 37 15.08 -0.12 -4.98
N ASN A 38 15.78 1.00 -5.03
CA ASN A 38 16.08 1.82 -3.86
C ASN A 38 14.80 2.12 -3.07
N ILE A 39 14.63 1.36 -1.99
CA ILE A 39 13.42 1.33 -1.13
C ILE A 39 13.29 2.62 -0.33
N ASP A 40 14.29 3.50 -0.39
CA ASP A 40 14.34 4.77 0.32
C ASP A 40 13.85 5.94 -0.55
N HIS A 41 13.56 5.70 -1.83
CA HIS A 41 12.97 6.71 -2.69
C HIS A 41 11.46 6.82 -2.45
N GLN A 42 11.06 7.97 -1.89
CA GLN A 42 9.65 8.33 -1.76
C GLN A 42 9.05 8.68 -3.12
N VAL A 43 7.88 8.12 -3.39
CA VAL A 43 7.07 8.37 -4.60
C VAL A 43 5.65 8.74 -4.20
N ASP A 44 4.97 9.50 -5.06
CA ASP A 44 3.56 9.80 -4.88
C ASP A 44 2.70 8.62 -5.34
N ILE A 45 1.93 8.06 -4.41
CA ILE A 45 0.98 6.97 -4.67
C ILE A 45 -0.44 7.54 -4.61
N GLN A 46 -1.19 7.35 -5.69
CA GLN A 46 -2.60 7.73 -5.77
C GLN A 46 -3.50 6.50 -5.64
N TYR A 47 -4.51 6.60 -4.78
CA TYR A 47 -5.50 5.54 -4.57
C TYR A 47 -6.91 6.10 -4.38
N THR A 48 -7.90 5.24 -4.55
CA THR A 48 -9.33 5.54 -4.39
C THR A 48 -10.07 4.36 -3.73
N ASP A 49 -11.40 4.40 -3.70
CA ASP A 49 -12.28 3.34 -3.18
C ASP A 49 -11.92 2.88 -1.75
N THR A 50 -11.52 3.83 -0.90
CA THR A 50 -11.04 3.53 0.45
C THR A 50 -12.20 3.04 1.34
N ARG A 51 -12.07 1.82 1.87
CA ARG A 51 -13.03 1.21 2.79
C ARG A 51 -12.32 0.61 4.00
N LEU A 52 -12.82 0.87 5.20
CA LEU A 52 -12.36 0.20 6.42
C LEU A 52 -12.63 -1.31 6.32
N ILE A 53 -11.60 -2.14 6.55
CA ILE A 53 -11.72 -3.61 6.53
C ILE A 53 -11.23 -4.31 7.80
N GLY A 54 -10.53 -3.61 8.70
CA GLY A 54 -10.11 -4.20 9.96
C GLY A 54 -9.56 -3.19 10.96
N ASN A 55 -9.71 -3.50 12.23
CA ASN A 55 -9.19 -2.76 13.38
C ASN A 55 -8.44 -3.73 14.30
N GLY A 56 -7.31 -3.29 14.84
CA GLY A 56 -6.53 -4.05 15.81
C GLY A 56 -5.68 -3.14 16.68
N SER A 57 -4.93 -3.74 17.62
CA SER A 57 -4.05 -3.00 18.54
C SER A 57 -3.01 -2.13 17.81
N PHE A 58 -2.53 -2.59 16.66
CA PHE A 58 -1.52 -1.90 15.84
C PHE A 58 -2.12 -0.87 14.86
N GLY A 59 -3.41 -0.56 14.94
CA GLY A 59 -4.07 0.44 14.12
C GLY A 59 -5.16 -0.11 13.20
N VAL A 60 -5.32 0.54 12.05
CA VAL A 60 -6.50 0.38 11.19
C VAL A 60 -6.10 -0.03 9.78
N VAL A 61 -6.80 -1.00 9.19
CA VAL A 61 -6.56 -1.46 7.83
C VAL A 61 -7.72 -1.05 6.92
N TYR A 62 -7.36 -0.41 5.80
CA TYR A 62 -8.28 -0.04 4.74
C TYR A 62 -7.99 -0.84 3.47
N ARG A 63 -9.03 -1.23 2.75
CA ARG A 63 -8.93 -1.64 1.36
C ARG A 63 -8.97 -0.38 0.48
N ALA A 64 -8.12 -0.31 -0.53
CA ALA A 64 -8.13 0.76 -1.52
C ALA A 64 -7.81 0.21 -2.91
N LYS A 65 -8.03 1.02 -3.95
CA LYS A 65 -7.67 0.71 -5.33
C LYS A 65 -6.61 1.69 -5.82
N LEU A 66 -5.50 1.20 -6.36
CA LEU A 66 -4.47 2.06 -6.96
C LEU A 66 -5.00 2.71 -8.23
N VAL A 67 -4.74 4.01 -8.41
CA VAL A 67 -5.20 4.75 -9.60
C VAL A 67 -4.44 4.32 -10.84
N GLN A 68 -3.12 4.09 -10.72
CA GLN A 68 -2.25 3.76 -11.85
C GLN A 68 -2.50 2.35 -12.42
N THR A 69 -2.60 1.34 -11.54
CA THR A 69 -2.72 -0.07 -11.95
C THR A 69 -4.13 -0.63 -11.83
N GLY A 70 -5.01 0.02 -11.06
CA GLY A 70 -6.32 -0.51 -10.73
C GLY A 70 -6.29 -1.67 -9.73
N GLU A 71 -5.14 -2.02 -9.17
CA GLU A 71 -5.01 -3.14 -8.23
C GLU A 71 -5.62 -2.80 -6.88
N THR A 72 -6.20 -3.81 -6.23
CA THR A 72 -6.73 -3.69 -4.88
C THR A 72 -5.61 -3.94 -3.87
N VAL A 73 -5.44 -3.02 -2.94
CA VAL A 73 -4.38 -3.05 -1.91
C VAL A 73 -4.95 -2.88 -0.51
N ALA A 74 -4.17 -3.29 0.49
CA ALA A 74 -4.43 -3.01 1.89
C ALA A 74 -3.52 -1.86 2.38
N ILE A 75 -4.10 -0.84 3.00
CA ILE A 75 -3.39 0.28 3.61
C ILE A 75 -3.52 0.13 5.14
N LYS A 76 -2.40 -0.18 5.81
CA LYS A 76 -2.35 -0.25 7.28
C LYS A 76 -1.91 1.09 7.85
N LYS A 77 -2.85 1.82 8.45
CA LYS A 77 -2.59 3.04 9.21
C LYS A 77 -2.24 2.69 10.64
N VAL A 78 -0.95 2.79 10.97
CA VAL A 78 -0.43 2.58 12.32
C VAL A 78 -0.43 3.92 13.07
N LEU A 79 -0.83 3.90 14.33
CA LEU A 79 -0.63 5.04 15.23
C LEU A 79 0.86 5.09 15.56
N GLN A 80 1.56 6.07 15.00
CA GLN A 80 2.93 6.34 15.39
C GLN A 80 2.90 7.15 16.69
N ASP A 81 3.28 6.50 17.80
CA ASP A 81 3.49 7.20 19.06
C ASP A 81 4.77 8.04 18.95
N ARG A 82 4.64 9.35 19.12
CA ARG A 82 5.73 10.32 18.98
C ARG A 82 6.89 10.05 19.95
N ARG A 83 6.67 9.28 21.01
CA ARG A 83 7.69 8.91 22.00
C ARG A 83 8.66 7.86 21.48
N PHE A 84 8.26 7.11 20.46
CA PHE A 84 9.07 6.06 19.85
C PHE A 84 9.40 6.50 18.41
N LYS A 85 10.60 7.05 18.22
CA LYS A 85 11.20 7.31 16.90
C LYS A 85 12.17 6.20 16.57
#